data_AF-A0A6V8KNZ4-F1
#
_entry.id   AF-A0A6V8KNZ4-F1
#
_cell.length_a   1.000
_cell.length_b   1.000
_cell.length_c   1.000
_cell.angle_alpha   90.00
_cell.angle_beta   90.00
_cell.angle_gamma   90.00
#
_symmetry.space_group_name_H-M   'P 1'
#
loop_
_entity.id
_entity.type
_entity.pdbx_description
1 polymer ?
#
loop_
_entity_poly.entity_id
_entity_poly.type
_entity_poly.pdbx_seq_one_letter_code
_entity_poly.pdbx_strand_id
1 'polypeptide(L)' 'MDLSAEWWTTSDVAAYLGVKVATVSNYRKREQMPAPDLTVGRTHMWRPSRIIAWHDSRPRPGVGGRPVPGRASGSGSG' A
#
# COMPACT_ATOMS: atom_id res chain seq x y z
N MET A 1 -3.51 -10.52 -10.95
CA MET A 1 -3.04 -10.36 -9.56
C MET A 1 -4.25 -10.27 -8.66
N ASP A 2 -4.27 -11.02 -7.57
CA ASP A 2 -5.40 -11.02 -6.65
C ASP A 2 -5.33 -9.80 -5.73
N LEU A 3 -6.07 -8.75 -6.08
CA LEU A 3 -6.10 -7.52 -5.29
C LEU A 3 -6.87 -7.68 -3.96
N SER A 4 -7.53 -8.83 -3.75
CA SER A 4 -8.22 -9.21 -2.51
C SER A 4 -7.33 -9.93 -1.49
N ALA A 5 -6.08 -10.23 -1.82
CA ALA A 5 -5.16 -10.87 -0.90
C ALA A 5 -4.98 -10.03 0.37
N GLU A 6 -5.16 -10.63 1.55
CA GLU A 6 -5.03 -9.93 2.84
C GLU A 6 -3.61 -9.39 3.08
N TRP A 7 -2.63 -9.98 2.41
CA TRP A 7 -1.21 -9.64 2.49
C TRP A 7 -0.61 -9.49 1.10
N TRP A 8 0.00 -8.34 0.85
CA TRP A 8 0.76 -8.05 -0.36
C TRP A 8 2.25 -8.19 -0.10
N THR A 9 2.94 -8.95 -0.94
CA THR A 9 4.39 -9.03 -0.94
C THR A 9 5.00 -7.82 -1.65
N THR A 10 6.32 -7.67 -1.57
CA THR A 10 7.05 -6.63 -2.31
C THR A 10 6.74 -6.66 -3.82
N SER A 11 6.47 -7.85 -4.38
CA SER A 11 6.12 -8.02 -5.80
C SER A 11 4.71 -7.55 -6.10
N ASP A 12 3.74 -7.82 -5.23
CA ASP A 12 2.35 -7.37 -5.39
C ASP A 12 2.26 -5.85 -5.26
N VAL A 13 2.95 -5.28 -4.26
CA VAL A 13 3.07 -3.82 -4.08
C VAL A 13 3.70 -3.19 -5.33
N ALA A 14 4.77 -3.79 -5.85
CA ALA A 14 5.45 -3.28 -7.04
C ALA A 14 4.51 -3.24 -8.25
N ALA A 15 3.78 -4.32 -8.49
CA ALA A 15 2.86 -4.40 -9.61
C ALA A 15 1.62 -3.51 -9.44
N TYR A 16 1.07 -3.38 -8.23
CA TYR A 16 0.00 -2.42 -7.94
C TYR A 16 0.45 -0.98 -8.22
N LEU A 17 1.66 -0.62 -7.80
CA LEU A 17 2.25 0.70 -8.06
C LEU A 17 2.73 0.88 -9.50
N GLY A 18 2.77 -0.19 -10.32
CA GLY A 18 3.35 -0.17 -11.66
C GLY A 18 4.86 0.07 -11.69
N VAL A 19 5.58 -0.25 -10.60
CA VAL A 19 7.04 -0.08 -10.49
C VAL A 19 7.77 -1.42 -10.37
N LYS A 20 9.10 -1.39 -10.41
CA LYS A 20 9.93 -2.58 -10.16
C LYS A 20 10.04 -2.86 -8.66
N VAL A 21 10.22 -4.14 -8.29
CA VAL A 21 10.47 -4.58 -6.90
C VAL A 21 11.69 -3.86 -6.27
N ALA A 22 12.71 -3.58 -7.09
CA ALA A 22 13.87 -2.79 -6.67
C ALA A 22 13.49 -1.35 -6.26
N THR A 23 12.52 -0.73 -6.94
CA THR A 23 12.00 0.60 -6.59
C THR A 23 11.30 0.57 -5.25
N VAL A 24 10.49 -0.46 -4.97
CA VAL A 24 9.84 -0.64 -3.66
C VAL A 24 10.89 -0.79 -2.56
N SER A 25 11.94 -1.58 -2.81
CA SER A 25 13.07 -1.71 -1.88
C SER A 25 13.77 -0.37 -1.61
N ASN A 26 13.95 0.46 -2.64
CA ASN A 26 14.52 1.79 -2.50
C ASN A 26 13.59 2.76 -1.75
N TYR A 27 12.27 2.72 -1.98
CA TYR A 27 11.30 3.50 -1.21
C TYR A 27 11.33 3.14 0.27
N ARG A 28 11.41 1.85 0.59
CA ARG A 28 11.55 1.39 1.97
C ARG A 28 12.86 1.88 2.60
N LYS A 29 14.00 1.77 1.90
CA LYS A 29 15.29 2.28 2.38
C LYS A 29 15.30 3.78 2.64
N ARG A 30 14.51 4.54 1.88
CA ARG A 30 14.37 5.99 1.98
C ARG A 30 13.23 6.41 2.90
N GLU A 31 12.59 5.46 3.59
CA GLU A 31 11.45 5.71 4.49
C GLU A 31 10.28 6.42 3.80
N GLN A 32 10.22 6.35 2.47
CA GLN A 32 9.17 6.97 1.65
C GLN A 32 7.92 6.11 1.58
N MET A 33 7.95 4.89 2.12
CA MET A 33 6.87 3.91 2.14
C MET A 33 6.67 3.39 3.57
N PRO A 34 5.44 3.06 3.98
CA PRO A 34 5.18 2.46 5.28
C PRO A 34 6.01 1.20 5.54
N ALA A 35 6.34 1.02 6.82
CA ALA A 35 6.98 -0.19 7.30
C ALA A 35 6.11 -1.43 7.00
N PRO A 36 6.73 -2.59 6.73
CA PRO A 36 5.99 -3.83 6.54
C PRO A 36 5.28 -4.22 7.84
N ASP A 37 4.02 -4.57 7.69
CA ASP A 37 3.17 -5.06 8.77
C ASP A 37 3.63 -6.43 9.27
N LEU A 38 4.06 -7.27 8.33
CA LEU A 38 4.52 -8.62 8.61
C LEU A 38 5.81 -8.89 7.84
N THR A 39 6.76 -9.54 8.49
CA THR A 39 7.97 -10.02 7.84
C THR A 39 8.06 -11.53 8.04
N VAL A 40 7.86 -12.28 6.96
CA VAL A 40 7.97 -13.74 6.97
C VAL A 40 9.33 -14.11 6.39
N GLY A 41 10.26 -14.45 7.27
CA GLY A 41 11.65 -14.73 6.91
C GLY A 41 12.33 -13.50 6.29
N ARG A 42 12.49 -13.50 4.95
CA ARG A 42 13.06 -12.39 4.17
C ARG A 42 12.03 -11.65 3.33
N THR A 43 10.79 -12.10 3.34
CA THR A 43 9.69 -11.49 2.58
C THR A 43 8.96 -10.51 3.47
N HIS A 44 8.95 -9.26 3.04
CA HIS A 44 8.16 -8.21 3.66
C HIS A 44 6.76 -8.22 3.07
N MET A 45 5.77 -8.14 3.95
CA MET A 45 4.36 -8.16 3.63
C MET A 45 3.70 -6.91 4.19
N TRP A 46 2.79 -6.35 3.39
CA TRP A 46 2.01 -5.18 3.71
C TRP A 46 0.54 -5.49 3.56
N ARG A 47 -0.29 -4.83 4.35
CA ARG A 47 -1.73 -4.87 4.11
C ARG A 47 -2.05 -4.00 2.87
N PRO A 48 -2.90 -4.47 1.95
CA PRO A 48 -3.33 -3.69 0.79
C PRO A 48 -3.85 -2.31 1.20
N SER A 49 -4.68 -2.26 2.26
CA SER A 49 -5.25 -1.02 2.79
C SER A 49 -4.19 0.00 3.21
N ARG A 50 -3.06 -0.45 3.76
CA ARG A 50 -1.94 0.43 4.17
C ARG A 50 -1.22 1.01 2.96
N ILE A 51 -0.99 0.19 1.92
CA ILE A 51 -0.36 0.65 0.67
C ILE A 51 -1.29 1.58 -0.10
N ILE A 52 -2.59 1.26 -0.17
CA ILE A 52 -3.60 2.10 -0.83
C ILE A 52 -3.71 3.45 -0.12
N ALA A 53 -3.88 3.47 1.20
CA ALA A 53 -3.97 4.71 1.97
C ALA A 53 -2.70 5.56 1.88
N TRP A 54 -1.52 4.93 1.89
CA TRP A 54 -0.26 5.65 1.65
C TRP A 54 -0.14 6.17 0.21
N HIS A 55 -0.57 5.40 -0.77
CA HIS A 55 -0.53 5.81 -2.18
C HIS A 55 -1.45 7.01 -2.43
N ASP A 56 -2.61 7.02 -1.78
CA ASP A 56 -3.60 8.09 -1.86
C ASP A 56 -3.16 9.35 -1.09
N SER A 57 -2.55 9.17 0.08
CA SER A 57 -2.02 10.29 0.89
C SER A 57 -0.67 10.83 0.40
N ARG A 58 -0.01 10.17 -0.56
CA ARG A 58 1.29 10.60 -1.09
C ARG A 58 1.13 11.97 -1.75
N PRO A 59 1.78 13.04 -1.26
CA PRO A 59 1.75 14.33 -1.91
C PRO A 59 2.46 14.20 -3.25
N ARG A 60 1.71 14.07 -4.34
CA ARG A 60 2.24 14.16 -5.71
C ARG A 60 2.52 15.64 -5.97
N PRO A 61 3.77 16.09 -6.10
CA PRO A 61 4.05 17.46 -6.50
C PRO A 61 3.51 17.66 -7.92
N GLY A 62 2.30 18.22 -8.03
CA GLY A 62 1.62 18.49 -9.29
C GLY A 62 0.16 18.05 -9.42
N VAL A 63 -0.42 17.33 -8.45
CA VAL A 63 -1.85 16.94 -8.52
C VAL A 63 -2.57 17.41 -7.26
N GLY A 64 -2.91 18.70 -7.23
CA GLY A 64 -3.95 19.17 -6.32
C GLY A 64 -5.29 18.55 -6.75
N GLY A 65 -6.00 17.88 -5.84
CA GLY A 65 -7.35 17.44 -6.17
C GLY A 65 -7.91 16.28 -5.35
N ARG A 66 -8.44 16.63 -4.17
CA ARG A 66 -9.58 16.02 -3.49
C ARG A 66 -9.33 14.71 -2.69
N PRO A 67 -9.53 14.73 -1.36
CA PRO A 67 -9.66 13.50 -0.60
C PRO A 67 -10.96 12.80 -1.03
N VAL A 68 -10.88 11.50 -1.31
CA VAL A 68 -12.07 10.66 -1.43
C VAL A 68 -12.41 10.12 -0.03
N PRO A 69 -13.49 10.59 0.63
CA PRO A 69 -14.03 9.86 1.75
C PRO A 69 -14.92 8.75 1.19
N GLY A 70 -14.52 7.49 1.36
CA GLY A 70 -15.39 6.35 1.10
C GLY A 70 -14.61 5.05 0.86
N ARG A 71 -14.97 3.91 1.43
CA ARG A 71 -16.25 3.55 2.05
C ARG A 71 -16.08 2.32 2.97
N ALA A 72 -16.87 2.36 4.02
CA ALA A 72 -17.38 1.33 4.93
C ALA A 72 -17.16 -0.17 4.63
N SER A 73 -16.89 -0.90 5.72
CA SER A 73 -17.44 -2.21 6.13
C SER A 73 -17.29 -2.25 7.66
N GLY A 74 -18.22 -2.58 8.56
CA GLY A 74 -19.63 -2.99 8.65
C GLY A 74 -19.90 -2.97 10.19
N SER A 75 -21.08 -2.68 10.73
CA SER A 75 -22.28 -3.51 10.93
C SER A 75 -22.97 -2.83 12.14
N GLY A 76 -24.27 -2.52 12.16
CA GLY A 76 -25.34 -3.51 12.24
C GLY A 76 -25.85 -3.64 13.68
N SER A 77 -26.94 -2.91 13.97
CA SER A 77 -28.02 -3.22 14.93
C SER A 77 -27.81 -3.02 16.45
N GLY A 78 -28.69 -2.19 17.01
CA GLY A 78 -29.10 -2.08 18.40
C GLY A 78 -30.41 -1.29 18.45
#